data_AF-A0A960HEU4-F1
#
_entry.id   AF-A0A960HEU4-F1
#
_cell.length_a   1.000
_cell.length_b   1.000
_cell.length_c   1.000
_cell.angle_alpha   90.00
_cell.angle_beta   90.00
_cell.angle_gamma   90.00
#
_symmetry.space_group_name_H-M   'P 1'
#
loop_
_entity.id
_entity.type
_entity.pdbx_description
1 polymer ?
#
loop_
_entity_poly.entity_id
_entity_poly.type
_entity_poly.pdbx_seq_one_letter_code
_entity_poly.pdbx_strand_id
1 'polypeptide(L)'
;MCCTVSTPATRAAPAVGWAWPCSSAVCATRRSAEVDPFLDVDLPLPDRRDGKVRVSFALPDDAGGPRRLFVTTDRLSAFDRIIAGVPYKGQVLNQLAAWWFRQTADIVPNHVLSLPDPNALIARAATPLTVEVVVRGYITGVTSTSLWKQYADGARVIYGHRFPDGMRKNT
;
A
#
# COMPACT_ATOMS: atom_id res chain seq x y z
N MET A 1 40.25 -21.42 -57.02
CA MET A 1 39.25 -22.05 -57.91
C MET A 1 37.99 -22.35 -57.09
N CYS A 2 36.89 -21.69 -57.45
CA CYS A 2 35.47 -21.97 -57.18
C CYS A 2 34.95 -22.06 -55.72
N CYS A 3 33.82 -21.45 -55.34
CA CYS A 3 32.82 -20.71 -56.10
C CYS A 3 32.21 -19.58 -55.24
N THR A 4 32.09 -18.41 -55.85
CA THR A 4 31.31 -17.25 -55.40
C THR A 4 29.83 -17.47 -55.75
N VAL A 5 28.92 -17.18 -54.82
CA VAL A 5 27.51 -16.92 -55.16
C VAL A 5 27.14 -15.55 -54.60
N SER A 6 26.97 -14.62 -55.51
CA SER A 6 26.43 -13.29 -55.32
C SER A 6 24.90 -13.34 -55.40
N THR A 7 24.21 -12.59 -54.53
CA THR A 7 22.80 -12.23 -54.72
C THR A 7 22.57 -10.84 -54.08
N PRO A 8 21.74 -9.97 -54.68
CA PRO A 8 22.00 -8.54 -54.72
C PRO A 8 21.28 -7.74 -53.64
N ALA A 9 21.72 -6.49 -53.51
CA ALA A 9 21.11 -5.45 -52.71
C ALA A 9 19.61 -5.31 -52.97
N THR A 10 18.80 -5.46 -51.92
CA THR A 10 17.46 -4.89 -51.85
C THR A 10 17.49 -3.71 -50.89
N ARG A 11 17.12 -2.55 -51.45
CA ARG A 11 17.13 -1.24 -50.83
C ARG A 11 15.88 -1.11 -49.95
N ALA A 12 16.05 -1.05 -48.64
CA ALA A 12 14.98 -0.75 -47.69
C ALA A 12 15.10 0.70 -47.18
N ALA A 13 13.93 1.32 -46.99
CA ALA A 13 13.65 2.73 -46.75
C ALA A 13 14.33 3.34 -45.49
N PRO A 14 14.50 4.68 -45.42
CA PRO A 14 15.17 5.33 -44.30
C PRO A 14 14.29 5.28 -43.04
N ALA A 15 14.71 4.51 -42.04
CA ALA A 15 14.20 4.64 -40.70
C ALA A 15 14.81 5.90 -40.07
N VAL A 16 13.95 6.84 -39.67
CA VAL A 16 14.32 8.03 -38.90
C VAL A 16 14.81 7.53 -37.53
N GLY A 17 16.13 7.44 -37.40
CA GLY A 17 16.80 6.88 -36.23
C GLY A 17 16.73 7.82 -35.03
N TRP A 18 15.85 7.53 -34.09
CA TRP A 18 16.01 7.96 -32.70
C TRP A 18 16.80 6.88 -31.95
N ALA A 19 18.05 6.68 -32.36
CA ALA A 19 18.97 5.81 -31.64
C ALA A 19 19.53 6.58 -30.45
N TRP A 20 18.96 6.39 -29.27
CA TRP A 20 19.64 6.72 -28.02
C TRP A 20 20.81 5.74 -27.87
N PRO A 21 22.08 6.20 -27.82
CA PRO A 21 23.19 5.31 -27.56
C PRO A 21 23.10 4.87 -26.10
N CYS A 22 22.52 3.70 -25.86
CA CYS A 22 22.73 2.97 -24.62
C CYS A 22 24.18 2.46 -24.65
N SER A 23 25.12 3.29 -24.19
CA SER A 23 26.48 2.83 -23.91
C SER A 23 26.39 1.87 -22.72
N SER A 24 26.53 0.58 -23.02
CA SER A 24 26.44 -0.55 -22.07
C SER A 24 27.44 -0.49 -20.90
N ALA A 25 28.33 0.51 -20.87
CA ALA A 25 29.30 0.72 -19.81
C ALA A 25 28.83 1.68 -18.69
N VAL A 26 27.78 2.49 -18.90
CA VAL A 26 27.29 3.46 -17.87
C VAL A 26 26.11 2.93 -17.06
N CYS A 27 25.49 1.82 -17.48
CA CYS A 27 24.38 1.19 -16.74
C CYS A 27 24.85 0.20 -15.65
N ALA A 28 26.17 -0.08 -15.57
CA ALA A 28 26.73 -1.10 -14.68
C ALA A 28 27.22 -0.57 -13.32
N THR A 29 26.91 0.68 -12.96
CA THR A 29 27.49 1.35 -11.78
C THR A 29 26.43 1.93 -10.86
N ARG A 30 25.79 1.04 -10.10
CA ARG A 30 25.45 1.14 -8.66
C ARG A 30 24.29 0.18 -8.40
N ARG A 31 24.61 -1.05 -7.93
CA ARG A 31 23.70 -1.70 -7.00
C ARG A 31 23.70 -0.81 -5.77
N SER A 32 22.70 0.07 -5.63
CA SER A 32 22.34 0.61 -4.32
C SER A 32 22.31 -0.58 -3.37
N ALA A 33 22.98 -0.46 -2.22
CA ALA A 33 22.97 -1.50 -1.20
C ALA A 33 21.52 -2.01 -1.05
N GLU A 34 21.32 -3.30 -1.30
CA GLU A 34 20.00 -3.90 -1.24
C GLU A 34 19.56 -3.83 0.22
N VAL A 35 18.55 -3.00 0.49
CA VAL A 35 18.02 -2.84 1.85
C VAL A 35 17.02 -3.95 2.06
N ASP A 36 17.31 -4.83 3.01
CA ASP A 36 16.39 -5.91 3.37
C ASP A 36 15.09 -5.33 3.96
N PRO A 37 13.91 -5.80 3.52
CA PRO A 37 12.64 -5.34 4.06
C PRO A 37 12.47 -5.80 5.51
N PHE A 38 11.91 -4.92 6.34
CA PHE A 38 11.58 -5.22 7.73
C PHE A 38 10.28 -6.05 7.81
N LEU A 39 10.39 -7.37 7.80
CA LEU A 39 9.25 -8.26 7.66
C LEU A 39 8.57 -8.67 8.97
N ASP A 40 9.32 -8.73 10.06
CA ASP A 40 8.82 -9.19 11.35
C ASP A 40 9.58 -8.53 12.51
N VAL A 41 8.99 -8.61 13.69
CA VAL A 41 9.51 -8.09 14.94
C VAL A 41 9.18 -9.06 16.04
N ASP A 42 10.17 -9.47 16.83
CA ASP A 42 9.95 -10.29 18.02
C ASP A 42 10.45 -9.54 19.25
N LEU A 43 9.52 -9.17 20.14
CA LEU A 43 9.79 -8.43 21.35
C LEU A 43 9.29 -9.23 22.54
N PRO A 44 9.99 -9.20 23.69
CA PRO A 44 9.56 -9.87 24.92
C PRO A 44 8.43 -9.09 25.60
N LEU A 45 7.34 -8.84 24.88
CA LEU A 45 6.16 -8.11 25.32
C LEU A 45 4.91 -9.00 25.23
N PRO A 46 3.95 -8.86 26.16
CA PRO A 46 2.77 -9.71 26.20
C PRO A 46 1.75 -9.39 25.10
N ASP A 47 0.79 -10.31 24.90
CA ASP A 47 -0.36 -10.16 24.00
C ASP A 47 0.04 -9.72 22.58
N ARG A 48 1.01 -10.45 21.99
CA ARG A 48 1.38 -10.31 20.58
C ARG A 48 0.16 -10.62 19.71
N ARG A 49 -0.16 -9.72 18.78
CA ARG A 49 -1.19 -9.91 17.75
C ARG A 49 -0.64 -9.58 16.38
N ASP A 50 -0.70 -10.56 15.50
CA ASP A 50 -0.24 -10.47 14.12
C ASP A 50 -1.39 -10.13 13.18
N GLY A 51 -1.33 -8.93 12.61
CA GLY A 51 -2.09 -8.58 11.41
C GLY A 51 -1.28 -8.83 10.15
N LYS A 52 -1.90 -8.59 8.99
CA LYS A 52 -1.25 -8.73 7.67
C LYS A 52 0.02 -7.88 7.52
N VAL A 53 -0.02 -6.66 8.08
CA VAL A 53 1.04 -5.66 7.93
C VAL A 53 1.55 -5.13 9.27
N ARG A 54 0.76 -5.21 10.34
CA ARG A 54 1.14 -4.71 11.67
C ARG A 54 1.24 -5.87 12.66
N VAL A 55 2.25 -5.82 13.51
CA VAL A 55 2.33 -6.63 14.73
C VAL A 55 2.08 -5.69 15.89
N SER A 56 1.37 -6.14 16.92
CA SER A 56 1.10 -5.29 18.09
C SER A 56 1.26 -6.05 19.39
N PHE A 57 1.68 -5.34 20.43
CA PHE A 57 1.97 -5.89 21.75
C PHE A 57 1.31 -5.03 22.82
N ALA A 58 0.82 -5.65 23.90
CA ALA A 58 0.41 -4.89 25.07
C ALA A 58 1.64 -4.26 25.75
N LEU A 59 1.47 -3.03 26.22
CA LEU A 59 2.46 -2.35 27.05
C LEU A 59 1.95 -2.27 28.50
N PRO A 60 2.84 -2.10 29.49
CA PRO A 60 2.42 -1.82 30.85
C PRO A 60 1.50 -0.60 30.89
N ASP A 61 0.45 -0.70 31.69
CA ASP A 61 -0.47 0.41 31.95
C ASP A 61 0.31 1.60 32.54
N ASP A 62 -0.15 2.82 32.22
CA ASP A 62 0.32 4.03 32.90
C ASP A 62 -0.85 4.78 33.54
N ALA A 63 -0.59 5.96 34.11
CA ALA A 63 -1.63 6.80 34.69
C ALA A 63 -2.77 7.16 33.70
N GLY A 64 -2.53 7.04 32.39
CA GLY A 64 -3.49 7.25 31.32
C GLY A 64 -4.25 6.00 30.87
N GLY A 65 -4.05 4.86 31.53
CA GLY A 65 -4.73 3.59 31.28
C GLY A 65 -3.92 2.59 30.43
N PRO A 66 -4.59 1.57 29.86
CA PRO A 66 -3.92 0.52 29.10
C PRO A 66 -3.40 1.02 27.77
N ARG A 67 -2.23 0.53 27.37
CA ARG A 67 -1.50 0.97 26.17
C ARG A 67 -1.08 -0.18 25.29
N ARG A 68 -0.89 0.11 24.00
CA ARG A 68 -0.48 -0.87 23.00
C ARG A 68 0.57 -0.29 22.08
N LEU A 69 1.59 -1.10 21.80
CA LEU A 69 2.59 -0.84 20.77
C LEU A 69 2.09 -1.43 19.44
N PHE A 70 2.12 -0.63 18.37
CA PHE A 70 1.87 -1.06 17.00
C PHE A 70 3.15 -0.90 16.19
N VAL A 71 3.65 -2.00 15.63
CA VAL A 71 4.81 -2.02 14.74
C VAL A 71 4.34 -2.33 13.32
N THR A 72 4.56 -1.40 12.40
CA THR A 72 4.18 -1.54 10.99
C THR A 72 5.35 -2.10 10.19
N THR A 73 5.15 -3.30 9.64
CA THR A 73 6.16 -4.03 8.84
C THR A 73 6.11 -3.64 7.37
N ASP A 74 7.15 -4.04 6.64
CA ASP A 74 7.31 -3.88 5.20
C ASP A 74 6.53 -4.95 4.39
N ARG A 75 5.83 -5.87 5.08
CA ARG A 75 4.94 -6.86 4.44
C ARG A 75 3.87 -6.17 3.59
N LEU A 76 3.75 -6.61 2.34
CA LEU A 76 2.70 -6.25 1.40
C LEU A 76 1.74 -7.43 1.25
N SER A 77 0.45 -7.18 1.40
CA SER A 77 -0.59 -8.18 1.19
C SER A 77 -1.52 -7.82 0.04
N ALA A 78 -1.86 -8.81 -0.78
CA ALA A 78 -2.90 -8.72 -1.81
C ALA A 78 -3.67 -10.04 -1.84
N PHE A 79 -4.97 -9.99 -2.16
CA PHE A 79 -5.85 -11.18 -2.19
C PHE A 79 -5.73 -12.04 -0.93
N ASP A 80 -5.71 -11.39 0.24
CA ASP A 80 -5.58 -12.02 1.56
C ASP A 80 -4.32 -12.85 1.79
N ARG A 81 -3.26 -12.65 0.98
CA ARG A 81 -1.95 -13.29 1.15
C ARG A 81 -0.84 -12.26 1.23
N ILE A 82 0.19 -12.54 2.02
CA ILE A 82 1.44 -11.77 2.00
C ILE A 82 2.20 -12.19 0.75
N ILE A 83 2.54 -11.23 -0.10
CA ILE A 83 3.11 -11.49 -1.43
C ILE A 83 4.56 -11.02 -1.57
N ALA A 84 4.99 -10.03 -0.77
CA ALA A 84 6.33 -9.46 -0.83
C ALA A 84 6.64 -8.62 0.41
N GLY A 85 7.93 -8.29 0.59
CA GLY A 85 8.39 -7.17 1.41
C GLY A 85 8.75 -5.99 0.52
N VAL A 86 8.31 -4.79 0.88
CA VAL A 86 8.71 -3.55 0.20
C VAL A 86 9.49 -2.70 1.21
N PRO A 87 10.82 -2.57 1.05
CA PRO A 87 11.66 -1.84 1.99
C PRO A 87 11.10 -0.45 2.30
N TYR A 88 11.11 -0.08 3.58
CA TYR A 88 10.63 1.21 4.12
C TYR A 88 9.12 1.46 4.01
N LYS A 89 8.32 0.54 3.46
CA LYS A 89 6.87 0.71 3.36
C LYS A 89 6.24 0.90 4.74
N GLY A 90 6.69 0.15 5.75
CA GLY A 90 6.19 0.24 7.11
C GLY A 90 6.39 1.63 7.71
N GLN A 91 7.53 2.26 7.43
CA GLN A 91 7.86 3.62 7.88
C GLN A 91 6.92 4.65 7.26
N VAL A 92 6.80 4.61 5.93
CA VAL A 92 5.91 5.51 5.19
C VAL A 92 4.48 5.39 5.69
N LEU A 93 3.96 4.17 5.85
CA LEU A 93 2.59 3.96 6.30
C LEU A 93 2.34 4.40 7.74
N ASN A 94 3.30 4.17 8.64
CA ASN A 94 3.17 4.56 10.04
C ASN A 94 3.23 6.08 10.21
N GLN A 95 4.18 6.74 9.54
CA GLN A 95 4.31 8.20 9.58
C GLN A 95 3.14 8.91 8.88
N LEU A 96 2.64 8.36 7.76
CA LEU A 96 1.45 8.88 7.09
C LEU A 96 0.21 8.77 8.00
N ALA A 97 0.04 7.65 8.69
CA ALA A 97 -1.04 7.50 9.67
C ALA A 97 -0.90 8.53 10.80
N ALA A 98 0.30 8.71 11.37
CA ALA A 98 0.56 9.70 12.40
C ALA A 98 0.30 11.14 11.91
N TRP A 99 0.60 11.44 10.65
CA TRP A 99 0.25 12.73 10.04
C TRP A 99 -1.26 12.95 10.01
N TRP A 100 -2.03 11.97 9.52
CA TRP A 100 -3.51 12.05 9.47
C TRP A 100 -4.14 12.18 10.85
N PHE A 101 -3.66 11.42 11.86
CA PHE A 101 -4.15 11.55 13.23
C PHE A 101 -3.93 12.97 13.80
N ARG A 102 -2.87 13.66 13.40
CA ARG A 102 -2.67 15.08 13.76
C ARG A 102 -3.61 16.01 12.99
N GLN A 103 -3.85 15.75 11.70
CA GLN A 103 -4.73 16.60 10.88
C GLN A 103 -6.19 16.56 11.31
N THR A 104 -6.63 15.49 11.98
CA THR A 104 -8.04 15.31 12.39
C THR A 104 -8.25 15.41 13.90
N ALA A 105 -7.23 15.82 14.66
CA ALA A 105 -7.27 15.86 16.12
C ALA A 105 -8.30 16.86 16.66
N ASP A 106 -8.65 17.89 15.89
CA ASP A 106 -9.68 18.88 16.19
C ASP A 106 -11.10 18.38 15.88
N ILE A 107 -11.23 17.37 15.02
CA ILE A 107 -12.52 16.80 14.58
C ILE A 107 -12.96 15.67 15.52
N VAL A 108 -12.04 14.75 15.84
CA VAL A 108 -12.35 13.57 16.67
C VAL A 108 -11.13 13.14 17.50
N PRO A 109 -11.33 12.78 18.78
CA PRO A 109 -10.27 12.19 19.58
C PRO A 109 -9.73 10.90 18.93
N ASN A 110 -8.42 10.72 18.96
CA ASN A 110 -7.76 9.51 18.47
C ASN A 110 -6.88 8.87 19.54
N HIS A 111 -6.46 7.63 19.29
CA HIS A 111 -5.77 6.82 20.29
C HIS A 111 -4.26 7.06 20.39
N VAL A 112 -3.66 7.90 19.55
CA VAL A 112 -2.20 8.02 19.45
C VAL A 112 -1.62 8.70 20.70
N LEU A 113 -0.55 8.13 21.25
CA LEU A 113 0.19 8.69 22.39
C LEU A 113 1.58 9.17 21.98
N SER A 114 2.33 8.36 21.23
CA SER A 114 3.68 8.72 20.78
C SER A 114 4.14 7.89 19.59
N LEU A 115 5.22 8.34 18.94
CA LEU A 115 5.83 7.72 17.77
C LEU A 115 7.34 7.48 18.03
N PRO A 116 7.72 6.45 18.81
CA PRO A 116 9.11 6.26 19.25
C PRO A 116 10.06 5.85 18.12
N ASP A 117 9.54 5.35 17.00
CA ASP A 117 10.33 4.91 15.84
C ASP A 117 9.50 5.13 14.55
N PRO A 118 10.13 5.36 13.38
CA PRO A 118 9.42 5.44 12.10
C PRO A 118 8.45 4.29 11.82
N ASN A 119 8.72 3.06 12.27
CA ASN A 119 7.85 1.90 12.14
C ASN A 119 6.90 1.70 13.34
N ALA A 120 7.06 2.42 14.45
CA ALA A 120 6.34 2.16 15.70
C ALA A 120 5.41 3.31 16.14
N LEU A 121 4.24 2.94 16.67
CA LEU A 121 3.27 3.86 17.24
C LEU A 121 2.77 3.30 18.57
N ILE A 122 2.81 4.11 19.62
CA ILE A 122 2.19 3.78 20.91
C ILE A 122 0.82 4.46 20.95
N ALA A 123 -0.20 3.71 21.30
CA ALA A 123 -1.57 4.19 21.41
C ALA A 123 -2.25 3.68 22.68
N ARG A 124 -3.32 4.37 23.09
CA ARG A 124 -4.26 3.86 24.10
C ARG A 124 -4.91 2.59 23.56
N ALA A 125 -4.99 1.56 24.39
CA ALA A 125 -5.74 0.37 24.05
C ALA A 125 -7.23 0.72 23.97
N ALA A 126 -7.91 0.24 22.93
CA ALA A 126 -9.32 0.48 22.69
C ALA A 126 -10.01 -0.81 22.25
N THR A 127 -11.28 -0.95 22.61
CA THR A 127 -12.16 -1.99 22.09
C THR A 127 -12.67 -1.56 20.71
N PRO A 128 -12.30 -2.24 19.62
CA PRO A 128 -12.75 -1.87 18.29
C PRO A 128 -14.26 -2.08 18.15
N LEU A 129 -14.93 -1.15 17.45
CA LEU A 129 -16.28 -1.42 16.96
C LEU A 129 -16.21 -2.46 15.84
N THR A 130 -17.09 -3.46 15.85
CA THR A 130 -17.11 -4.53 14.85
C THR A 130 -17.82 -4.09 13.56
N VAL A 131 -17.51 -2.90 13.07
CA VAL A 131 -18.06 -2.30 11.85
C VAL A 131 -16.95 -1.56 11.11
N GLU A 132 -16.97 -1.61 9.78
CA GLU A 132 -16.07 -0.84 8.93
C GLU A 132 -16.75 0.45 8.48
N VAL A 133 -16.24 1.59 8.93
CA VAL A 133 -16.77 2.91 8.55
C VAL A 133 -16.10 3.34 7.23
N VAL A 134 -16.83 3.19 6.13
CA VAL A 134 -16.32 3.49 4.77
C VAL A 134 -16.96 4.76 4.23
N VAL A 135 -16.13 5.77 3.94
CA VAL A 135 -16.54 7.00 3.25
C VAL A 135 -16.17 6.89 1.77
N ARG A 136 -17.10 7.19 0.87
CA ARG A 136 -16.90 7.12 -0.59
C ARG A 136 -17.17 8.48 -1.21
N GLY A 137 -16.12 9.14 -1.69
CA GLY A 137 -16.24 10.38 -2.49
C GLY A 137 -16.49 10.12 -3.98
N TYR A 138 -16.19 8.92 -4.46
CA TYR A 138 -16.35 8.51 -5.87
C TYR A 138 -16.96 7.11 -5.96
N ILE A 139 -17.73 6.86 -7.02
CA ILE A 139 -18.29 5.53 -7.27
C ILE A 139 -17.27 4.61 -7.97
N THR A 140 -16.74 3.60 -7.26
CA THR A 140 -15.70 2.72 -7.79
C THR A 140 -15.76 1.29 -7.22
N GLY A 141 -14.81 0.46 -7.64
CA GLY A 141 -14.63 -0.94 -7.27
C GLY A 141 -14.98 -1.93 -8.39
N VAL A 142 -14.59 -3.19 -8.17
CA VAL A 142 -14.78 -4.30 -9.13
C VAL A 142 -15.32 -5.58 -8.50
N THR A 143 -15.35 -5.68 -7.17
CA THR A 143 -15.90 -6.84 -6.46
C THR A 143 -17.42 -6.80 -6.47
N SER A 144 -18.08 -7.96 -6.31
CA SER A 144 -19.55 -8.05 -6.24
C SER A 144 -20.16 -7.17 -5.15
N THR A 145 -19.44 -6.97 -4.05
CA THR A 145 -19.85 -6.10 -2.96
C THR A 145 -19.56 -4.61 -3.21
N SER A 146 -18.76 -4.24 -4.22
CA SER A 146 -18.39 -2.85 -4.42
C SER A 146 -19.53 -1.98 -4.96
N LEU A 147 -19.50 -0.69 -4.62
CA LEU A 147 -20.56 0.28 -4.99
C LEU A 147 -20.76 0.36 -6.51
N TRP A 148 -19.68 0.46 -7.29
CA TRP A 148 -19.78 0.51 -8.75
C TRP A 148 -20.34 -0.78 -9.34
N LYS A 149 -19.90 -1.96 -8.87
CA LYS A 149 -20.38 -3.23 -9.44
C LYS A 149 -21.88 -3.41 -9.24
N GLN A 150 -22.37 -3.15 -8.03
CA GLN A 150 -23.80 -3.21 -7.74
C GLN A 150 -24.60 -2.22 -8.60
N TYR A 151 -24.12 -0.98 -8.72
CA TYR A 151 -24.77 0.05 -9.55
C TYR A 151 -24.80 -0.33 -11.04
N ALA A 152 -23.68 -0.83 -11.57
CA ALA A 152 -23.56 -1.29 -12.95
C ALA A 152 -24.44 -2.52 -13.24
N ASP A 153 -24.69 -3.36 -12.23
CA ASP A 153 -25.61 -4.48 -12.29
C ASP A 153 -27.09 -4.05 -12.16
N GLY A 154 -27.36 -2.74 -12.13
CA GLY A 154 -28.71 -2.18 -12.15
C GLY A 154 -29.25 -1.80 -10.77
N ALA A 155 -28.52 -2.05 -9.69
CA ALA A 155 -28.97 -1.62 -8.36
C ALA A 155 -29.04 -0.09 -8.29
N ARG A 156 -30.12 0.41 -7.68
CA ARG A 156 -30.31 1.85 -7.41
C ARG A 156 -30.49 2.16 -5.94
N VAL A 157 -30.74 1.16 -5.11
CA VAL A 157 -30.72 1.27 -3.65
C VAL A 157 -29.56 0.42 -3.15
N ILE A 158 -28.50 1.06 -2.68
CA ILE A 158 -27.25 0.40 -2.26
C ILE A 158 -26.88 0.96 -0.89
N TYR A 159 -26.61 0.08 0.08
CA TYR A 159 -26.36 0.46 1.48
C TYR A 159 -27.47 1.36 2.09
N GLY A 160 -28.72 1.18 1.65
CA GLY A 160 -29.86 2.00 2.09
C GLY A 160 -29.96 3.38 1.41
N HIS A 161 -29.03 3.73 0.51
CA HIS A 161 -29.06 5.00 -0.23
C HIS A 161 -29.58 4.81 -1.66
N ARG A 162 -30.45 5.72 -2.11
CA ARG A 162 -30.92 5.75 -3.50
C ARG A 162 -29.96 6.57 -4.38
N PHE A 163 -29.44 5.96 -5.43
CA PHE A 163 -28.51 6.58 -6.37
C PHE A 163 -29.25 7.09 -7.62
N PRO A 164 -28.83 8.23 -8.18
CA PRO A 164 -29.38 8.74 -9.44
C PRO A 164 -28.92 7.88 -10.62
N ASP A 165 -29.67 7.95 -11.72
CA ASP A 165 -29.25 7.36 -12.99
C ASP A 165 -28.09 8.12 -13.63
N GLY A 166 -27.43 7.46 -14.59
CA GLY A 166 -26.38 8.08 -15.41
C GLY A 166 -25.01 8.22 -14.72
N MET A 167 -24.83 7.77 -13.48
CA MET A 167 -23.51 7.75 -12.85
C MET A 167 -22.50 6.90 -13.64
N ARG A 168 -21.24 7.32 -13.63
CA ARG A 168 -20.14 6.67 -14.34
C ARG A 168 -19.08 6.19 -13.35
N LYS A 169 -18.28 5.21 -13.74
CA LYS A 169 -17.19 4.73 -12.88
C LYS A 169 -16.19 5.85 -12.60
N ASN A 170 -15.77 5.98 -11.34
CA ASN A 170 -14.81 6.95 -10.82
C ASN A 170 -15.28 8.42 -10.92
N THR A 171 -16.59 8.66 -10.84
CA THR A 171 -17.18 10.01 -10.71
C THR A 171 -17.79 10.25 -9.34
#